data_AF-A0A382SWI0-F1
#
_entry.id   AF-A0A382SWI0-F1
#
_cell.length_a   1.000
_cell.length_b   1.000
_cell.length_c   1.000
_cell.angle_alpha   90.00
_cell.angle_beta   90.00
_cell.angle_gamma   90.00
#
_symmetry.space_group_name_H-M   'P 1'
#
loop_
_entity.id
_entity.type
_entity.pdbx_description
1 polymer ?
#
loop_
_entity_poly.entity_id
_entity_poly.type
_entity_poly.pdbx_seq_one_letter_code
_entity_poly.pdbx_strand_id
1 'polypeptide(L)'
;MLKNTNKGFTLIELIMVMIILGIMAAVAIPRYLETIQKSEIASEDAVVNKLMVALESYAQNKLVTEGRRYWPDNPFDALTTKPQTYTLDGTPCDVDNEWTYVVDASDGTYTGYISHQRADNTRFQWNYNKGTNTGTDNDVSGTLWKRTDLGTGGTSILFQ
;
A
#
# COMPACT_ATOMS: atom_id res chain seq x y z
N MET A 1 27.99 42.07 43.66
CA MET A 1 26.75 42.59 43.03
C MET A 1 26.72 42.09 41.59
N LEU A 2 25.85 41.12 41.26
CA LEU A 2 25.68 40.69 39.87
C LEU A 2 24.78 41.70 39.14
N LYS A 3 25.30 42.26 38.06
CA LYS A 3 24.58 43.22 37.20
C LYS A 3 23.80 42.40 36.17
N ASN A 4 22.50 42.23 36.36
CA ASN A 4 21.64 41.56 35.38
C ASN A 4 21.47 42.46 34.15
N THR A 5 22.23 42.18 33.09
CA THR A 5 22.05 42.77 31.76
C THR A 5 20.98 42.00 30.98
N ASN A 6 19.71 42.24 31.28
CA ASN A 6 18.60 41.74 30.46
C ASN A 6 18.49 42.61 29.20
N LYS A 7 19.24 42.25 28.15
CA LYS A 7 19.04 42.81 26.81
C LYS A 7 17.75 42.22 26.25
N GLY A 8 16.71 43.05 26.11
CA GLY A 8 15.47 42.65 25.44
C GLY A 8 15.70 42.43 23.93
N PHE A 9 14.91 41.52 23.35
CA PHE A 9 14.88 41.25 21.91
C PHE A 9 14.40 42.50 21.15
N THR A 10 15.00 42.81 20.00
CA THR A 10 14.54 43.90 19.14
C THR A 10 13.45 43.42 18.16
N LEU A 11 12.55 44.33 17.76
CA LEU A 11 11.54 44.02 16.75
C LEU A 11 12.16 43.64 15.40
N ILE A 12 13.29 44.25 15.05
CA ILE A 12 13.96 43.97 13.78
C ILE A 12 14.56 42.55 13.75
N GLU A 13 15.07 42.05 14.87
CA GLU A 13 15.56 40.66 14.97
C GLU A 13 14.41 39.67 14.75
N LEU A 14 13.24 39.93 15.33
CA LEU A 14 12.08 39.06 15.13
C LEU A 14 11.61 39.06 13.66
N ILE A 15 11.59 40.22 13.01
CA ILE A 15 11.19 40.36 11.59
C ILE A 15 12.17 39.63 10.67
N MET A 16 13.48 39.77 10.90
CA MET A 16 14.48 39.09 10.07
C MET A 16 14.36 37.56 10.18
N VAL A 17 14.12 37.04 11.39
CA VAL A 17 13.87 35.61 11.61
C VAL A 17 12.62 35.14 10.87
N MET A 18 11.52 35.91 10.92
CA MET A 18 10.29 35.57 10.20
C MET A 18 10.49 35.54 8.68
N ILE A 19 11.28 36.46 8.13
CA ILE A 19 11.60 36.48 6.69
C ILE A 19 12.37 35.22 6.29
N ILE A 20 13.41 34.85 7.06
CA ILE A 20 14.20 33.65 6.78
C ILE A 20 13.34 32.40 6.89
N LEU A 21 12.52 32.28 7.95
CA LEU A 21 11.58 31.16 8.12
C LEU A 21 10.56 31.10 6.97
N GLY A 22 10.07 32.25 6.48
CA GLY A 22 9.16 32.32 5.35
C GLY A 22 9.77 31.78 4.05
N ILE A 23 11.01 32.16 3.74
CA ILE A 23 11.73 31.66 2.55
C ILE A 23 11.99 30.16 2.68
N MET A 24 12.44 29.70 3.86
CA MET A 24 12.69 28.28 4.10
C MET A 24 11.40 27.45 3.99
N ALA A 25 10.29 27.92 4.58
CA ALA A 25 9.01 27.23 4.54
C ALA A 25 8.49 27.06 3.09
N ALA A 26 8.62 28.09 2.26
CA ALA A 26 8.19 28.05 0.86
C ALA A 26 8.88 26.93 0.05
N VAL A 27 10.14 26.63 0.34
CA VAL A 27 10.89 25.56 -0.34
C VAL A 27 10.77 24.21 0.37
N ALA A 28 10.73 24.21 1.70
CA ALA A 28 10.74 22.98 2.49
C ALA A 28 9.40 22.22 2.45
N ILE A 29 8.27 22.93 2.52
CA ILE A 29 6.93 22.32 2.54
C ILE A 29 6.66 21.46 1.29
N PRO A 30 6.80 21.95 0.04
CA PRO A 30 6.49 21.14 -1.14
C PRO A 30 7.40 19.90 -1.24
N ARG A 31 8.70 20.05 -0.93
CA ARG A 31 9.65 18.94 -0.93
C ARG A 31 9.32 17.88 0.13
N TYR A 32 8.83 18.32 1.28
CA TYR A 32 8.41 17.42 2.35
C TYR A 32 7.18 16.61 1.94
N LEU A 33 6.17 17.24 1.33
CA LEU A 33 4.97 16.55 0.82
C LEU A 33 5.32 15.51 -0.25
N GLU A 34 6.18 15.85 -1.21
CA GLU A 34 6.67 14.88 -2.21
C GLU A 34 7.41 13.70 -1.56
N THR A 35 8.15 13.94 -0.48
CA THR A 35 8.89 12.89 0.22
C THR A 35 7.95 11.94 0.94
N ILE A 36 6.88 12.45 1.55
CA ILE A 36 5.83 11.62 2.15
C ILE A 36 5.17 10.73 1.10
N GLN A 37 4.71 11.31 -0.01
CA GLN A 37 4.07 10.55 -1.09
C GLN A 37 4.97 9.44 -1.65
N LYS A 38 6.26 9.73 -1.85
CA LYS A 38 7.24 8.72 -2.28
C LYS A 38 7.44 7.62 -1.23
N SER A 39 7.42 7.97 0.05
CA SER A 39 7.53 7.00 1.15
C SER A 39 6.29 6.10 1.24
N GLU A 40 5.10 6.63 1.01
CA GLU A 40 3.85 5.86 0.97
C GLU A 40 3.86 4.87 -0.20
N ILE A 41 4.21 5.34 -1.41
CA ILE A 41 4.36 4.48 -2.59
C ILE A 41 5.38 3.37 -2.34
N ALA A 42 6.53 3.69 -1.75
CA ALA A 42 7.55 2.68 -1.44
C ALA A 42 7.08 1.67 -0.40
N SER A 43 6.26 2.10 0.57
CA SER A 43 5.65 1.22 1.57
C SER A 43 4.64 0.27 0.94
N GLU A 44 3.76 0.77 0.07
CA GLU A 44 2.82 -0.05 -0.72
C GLU A 44 3.56 -1.11 -1.53
N ASP A 45 4.56 -0.68 -2.31
CA ASP A 45 5.34 -1.57 -3.15
C ASP A 45 6.05 -2.63 -2.29
N ALA A 46 6.53 -2.28 -1.08
CA ALA A 46 7.12 -3.24 -0.16
C ALA A 46 6.11 -4.28 0.37
N VAL A 47 4.87 -3.88 0.68
CA VAL A 47 3.80 -4.80 1.10
C VAL A 47 3.43 -5.74 -0.05
N VAL A 48 3.22 -5.20 -1.25
CA VAL A 48 2.83 -5.98 -2.43
C VAL A 48 3.94 -6.93 -2.87
N ASN A 49 5.21 -6.51 -2.81
CA ASN A 49 6.34 -7.40 -3.11
C ASN A 49 6.44 -8.55 -2.10
N LYS A 50 6.24 -8.28 -0.80
CA LYS A 50 6.17 -9.35 0.21
C LYS A 50 5.03 -10.32 -0.08
N LEU A 51 3.89 -9.79 -0.50
CA LEU A 51 2.73 -10.58 -0.87
C LEU A 51 3.03 -11.50 -2.07
N MET A 52 3.67 -10.99 -3.13
CA MET A 52 4.06 -11.81 -4.28
C MET A 52 4.94 -12.98 -3.87
N VAL A 53 5.98 -12.73 -3.06
CA VAL A 53 6.88 -13.78 -2.56
C VAL A 53 6.12 -14.79 -1.69
N ALA A 54 5.22 -14.31 -0.84
CA ALA A 54 4.42 -15.15 0.03
C ALA A 54 3.43 -16.03 -0.76
N LEU A 55 2.76 -15.46 -1.77
CA LEU A 55 1.85 -16.19 -2.66
C LEU A 55 2.58 -17.29 -3.44
N GLU A 56 3.78 -17.00 -3.94
CA GLU A 56 4.61 -17.99 -4.62
C GLU A 56 5.04 -19.11 -3.66
N SER A 57 5.52 -18.74 -2.47
CA SER A 57 5.91 -19.71 -1.44
C SER A 57 4.74 -20.58 -1.00
N TYR A 58 3.55 -20.00 -0.88
CA TYR A 58 2.32 -20.71 -0.59
C TYR A 58 2.03 -21.73 -1.70
N ALA A 59 1.96 -21.31 -2.96
CA ALA A 59 1.72 -22.20 -4.09
C ALA A 59 2.75 -23.35 -4.18
N GLN A 60 4.03 -23.09 -3.87
CA GLN A 60 5.06 -24.11 -3.82
C GLN A 60 4.87 -25.11 -2.66
N ASN A 61 4.53 -24.63 -1.46
CA ASN A 61 4.25 -25.52 -0.32
C ASN A 61 3.10 -26.49 -0.64
N LYS A 62 2.12 -25.98 -1.36
CA LYS A 62 0.95 -26.74 -1.77
C LYS A 62 1.23 -27.74 -2.88
N LEU A 63 2.13 -27.41 -3.79
CA LEU A 63 2.66 -28.36 -4.76
C LEU A 63 3.30 -29.57 -4.07
N VAL A 64 4.04 -29.34 -2.97
CA VAL A 64 4.68 -30.43 -2.23
C VAL A 64 3.68 -31.25 -1.42
N THR A 65 2.67 -30.61 -0.83
CA THR A 65 1.72 -31.27 0.09
C THR A 65 0.57 -31.97 -0.64
N GLU A 66 0.05 -31.34 -1.69
CA GLU A 66 -1.16 -31.76 -2.40
C GLU A 66 -0.88 -32.15 -3.86
N GLY A 67 0.39 -32.07 -4.29
CA GLY A 67 0.81 -32.38 -5.65
C GLY A 67 0.44 -31.31 -6.68
N ARG A 68 -0.12 -30.17 -6.27
CA ARG A 68 -0.65 -29.11 -7.14
C ARG A 68 -0.42 -27.71 -6.57
N ARG A 69 -0.21 -26.73 -7.43
CA ARG A 69 -0.04 -25.31 -7.05
C ARG A 69 -1.40 -24.63 -6.89
N TYR A 70 -1.78 -24.25 -5.68
CA TYR A 70 -2.94 -23.39 -5.47
C TYR A 70 -2.56 -22.10 -4.76
N TRP A 71 -3.38 -21.08 -5.00
CA TRP A 71 -3.29 -19.80 -4.33
C TRP A 71 -4.47 -19.64 -3.36
N PRO A 72 -4.32 -18.88 -2.27
CA PRO A 72 -5.37 -18.71 -1.28
C PRO A 72 -6.53 -17.84 -1.82
N ASP A 73 -7.72 -17.98 -1.24
CA ASP A 73 -8.88 -17.15 -1.59
C ASP A 73 -8.65 -15.66 -1.26
N ASN A 74 -8.02 -15.42 -0.12
CA ASN A 74 -7.55 -14.11 0.30
C ASN A 74 -6.02 -14.06 0.21
N PRO A 75 -5.45 -13.16 -0.59
CA PRO A 75 -4.01 -13.12 -0.79
C PRO A 75 -3.24 -12.84 0.51
N PHE A 76 -3.81 -12.09 1.46
CA PHE A 76 -3.17 -11.80 2.75
C PHE A 76 -3.00 -13.04 3.64
N ASP A 77 -3.67 -14.15 3.37
CA ASP A 77 -3.50 -15.40 4.12
C ASP A 77 -2.20 -16.13 3.76
N ALA A 78 -1.55 -15.77 2.66
CA ALA A 78 -0.20 -16.25 2.37
C ALA A 78 0.87 -15.59 3.29
N LEU A 79 0.57 -14.43 3.88
CA LEU A 79 1.52 -13.72 4.74
C LEU A 79 1.50 -14.27 6.17
N THR A 80 2.67 -14.52 6.73
CA THR A 80 2.84 -14.88 8.15
C THR A 80 2.40 -13.74 9.07
N THR A 81 2.72 -12.50 8.71
CA THR A 81 2.34 -11.31 9.45
C THR A 81 1.61 -10.37 8.51
N LYS A 82 0.32 -10.17 8.77
CA LYS A 82 -0.52 -9.22 8.02
C LYS A 82 -0.12 -7.77 8.36
N PRO A 83 -0.33 -6.80 7.45
CA PRO A 83 -0.15 -5.39 7.77
C PRO A 83 -0.93 -5.02 9.03
N GLN A 84 -0.36 -4.15 9.89
CA GLN A 84 -1.01 -3.77 11.15
C GLN A 84 -2.37 -3.10 10.94
N THR A 85 -2.53 -2.38 9.84
CA THR A 85 -3.75 -1.68 9.43
C THR A 85 -4.65 -2.54 8.53
N TYR A 86 -4.41 -3.85 8.47
CA TYR A 86 -5.25 -4.76 7.71
C TYR A 86 -6.57 -5.05 8.43
N THR A 87 -7.69 -4.89 7.75
CA THR A 87 -9.04 -5.20 8.25
C THR A 87 -9.70 -6.28 7.40
N LEU A 88 -10.63 -7.04 8.02
CA LEU A 88 -11.37 -8.15 7.39
C LEU A 88 -12.86 -7.79 7.21
N ASP A 89 -13.15 -6.53 6.97
CA ASP A 89 -14.51 -6.05 6.76
C ASP A 89 -15.10 -6.48 5.39
N GLY A 90 -14.23 -6.83 4.43
CA GLY A 90 -14.62 -7.18 3.07
C GLY A 90 -15.11 -5.97 2.27
N THR A 91 -14.87 -4.76 2.78
CA THR A 91 -15.24 -3.51 2.12
C THR A 91 -14.01 -2.80 1.56
N PRO A 92 -14.17 -2.00 0.50
CA PRO A 92 -13.08 -1.17 0.01
C PRO A 92 -12.61 -0.20 1.09
N CYS A 93 -11.29 -0.05 1.28
CA CYS A 93 -10.64 0.77 2.32
C CYS A 93 -11.33 2.11 2.59
N ASP A 94 -11.74 2.40 3.83
CA ASP A 94 -12.44 3.64 4.18
C ASP A 94 -11.71 4.48 5.24
N VAL A 95 -10.62 3.93 5.81
CA VAL A 95 -9.75 4.62 6.77
C VAL A 95 -8.34 4.81 6.22
N ASP A 96 -7.68 5.88 6.66
CA ASP A 96 -6.29 6.18 6.32
C ASP A 96 -5.34 5.04 6.67
N ASN A 97 -4.46 4.72 5.72
CA ASN A 97 -3.47 3.65 5.77
C ASN A 97 -4.05 2.23 5.87
N GLU A 98 -5.36 2.07 5.74
CA GLU A 98 -6.02 0.78 5.83
C GLU A 98 -5.67 -0.11 4.64
N TRP A 99 -5.52 -1.41 4.89
CA TRP A 99 -5.45 -2.43 3.86
C TRP A 99 -6.66 -3.35 3.97
N THR A 100 -7.33 -3.63 2.87
CA THR A 100 -8.43 -4.59 2.85
C THR A 100 -8.32 -5.51 1.65
N TYR A 101 -9.03 -6.64 1.72
CA TYR A 101 -9.26 -7.49 0.55
C TYR A 101 -10.76 -7.61 0.32
N VAL A 102 -11.19 -7.26 -0.89
CA VAL A 102 -12.58 -7.29 -1.30
C VAL A 102 -12.74 -8.38 -2.34
N VAL A 103 -13.68 -9.29 -2.10
CA VAL A 103 -14.04 -10.32 -3.08
C VAL A 103 -14.91 -9.66 -4.15
N ASP A 104 -14.48 -9.76 -5.39
CA ASP A 104 -15.18 -9.26 -6.57
C ASP A 104 -14.87 -10.17 -7.74
N ALA A 105 -15.84 -11.02 -8.05
CA ALA A 105 -15.80 -11.95 -9.18
C ALA A 105 -16.92 -11.64 -10.19
N SER A 106 -17.40 -10.40 -10.21
CA SER A 106 -18.54 -9.99 -11.04
C SER A 106 -18.29 -10.14 -12.54
N ASP A 107 -17.05 -9.96 -12.99
CA ASP A 107 -16.61 -10.08 -14.38
C ASP A 107 -15.96 -11.43 -14.75
N GLY A 108 -15.78 -12.33 -13.76
CA GLY A 108 -15.06 -13.60 -13.89
C GLY A 108 -13.56 -13.49 -14.21
N THR A 109 -13.03 -12.27 -14.35
CA THR A 109 -11.62 -12.00 -14.64
C THR A 109 -10.81 -11.91 -13.36
N TYR A 110 -11.42 -11.39 -12.29
CA TYR A 110 -10.82 -11.29 -10.97
C TYR A 110 -11.53 -12.21 -9.97
N THR A 111 -10.80 -12.64 -8.93
CA THR A 111 -11.42 -13.21 -7.72
C THR A 111 -11.75 -12.10 -6.72
N GLY A 112 -10.94 -11.05 -6.73
CA GLY A 112 -11.14 -9.86 -5.92
C GLY A 112 -10.01 -8.87 -6.13
N TYR A 113 -9.89 -7.92 -5.22
CA TYR A 113 -8.81 -6.95 -5.23
C TYR A 113 -8.41 -6.56 -3.81
N ILE A 114 -7.13 -6.28 -3.67
CA ILE A 114 -6.58 -5.64 -2.48
C ILE A 114 -6.81 -4.15 -2.63
N SER A 115 -7.25 -3.48 -1.58
CA SER A 115 -7.40 -2.03 -1.57
C SER A 115 -6.58 -1.38 -0.46
N HIS A 116 -6.08 -0.18 -0.73
CA HIS A 116 -5.33 0.64 0.22
C HIS A 116 -5.66 2.12 0.07
N GLN A 117 -5.77 2.83 1.20
CA GLN A 117 -5.96 4.28 1.25
C GLN A 117 -4.71 4.96 1.84
N ARG A 118 -4.18 5.97 1.16
CA ARG A 118 -3.08 6.82 1.66
C ARG A 118 -3.58 7.91 2.59
N ALA A 119 -2.67 8.62 3.27
CA ALA A 119 -3.04 9.71 4.18
C ALA A 119 -3.65 10.94 3.47
N ASP A 120 -3.55 11.02 2.14
CA ASP A 120 -4.19 12.06 1.33
C ASP A 120 -5.59 11.65 0.81
N ASN A 121 -6.16 10.57 1.35
CA ASN A 121 -7.41 9.93 0.92
C ASN A 121 -7.40 9.38 -0.51
N THR A 122 -6.26 9.33 -1.18
CA THR A 122 -6.17 8.62 -2.46
C THR A 122 -6.22 7.11 -2.23
N ARG A 123 -6.97 6.41 -3.09
CA ARG A 123 -7.29 5.00 -2.92
C ARG A 123 -6.85 4.21 -4.13
N PHE A 124 -6.13 3.13 -3.87
CA PHE A 124 -5.56 2.27 -4.88
C PHE A 124 -6.00 0.84 -4.70
N GLN A 125 -5.98 0.09 -5.80
CA GLN A 125 -6.26 -1.33 -5.80
C GLN A 125 -5.22 -2.14 -6.57
N TRP A 126 -5.11 -3.41 -6.17
CA TRP A 126 -4.39 -4.46 -6.89
C TRP A 126 -5.35 -5.61 -7.11
N ASN A 127 -5.77 -5.79 -8.36
CA ASN A 127 -6.63 -6.92 -8.71
C ASN A 127 -5.88 -8.22 -8.50
N TYR A 128 -6.63 -9.24 -8.10
CA TYR A 128 -6.14 -10.56 -7.74
C TYR A 128 -7.08 -11.64 -8.29
N ASN A 129 -6.50 -12.69 -8.82
CA ASN A 129 -7.19 -13.88 -9.26
C ASN A 129 -6.44 -15.07 -8.68
N LYS A 130 -7.12 -15.91 -7.90
CA LYS A 130 -6.50 -17.11 -7.32
C LYS A 130 -6.23 -18.21 -8.35
N GLY A 131 -6.79 -18.06 -9.56
CA GLY A 131 -6.75 -19.06 -10.61
C GLY A 131 -7.80 -20.14 -10.41
N THR A 132 -7.79 -21.12 -11.31
CA THR A 132 -8.61 -22.33 -11.19
C THR A 132 -7.67 -23.51 -11.01
N ASN A 133 -7.85 -24.31 -9.97
CA ASN A 133 -7.08 -25.54 -9.78
C ASN A 133 -8.03 -26.68 -9.40
N THR A 134 -8.76 -27.15 -10.41
CA THR A 134 -9.74 -28.25 -10.32
C THR A 134 -9.13 -29.60 -10.71
N GLY A 135 -7.89 -29.58 -11.21
CA GLY A 135 -7.21 -30.73 -11.75
C GLY A 135 -7.70 -31.18 -13.10
N THR A 136 -8.27 -30.25 -13.85
CA THR A 136 -8.69 -30.43 -15.24
C THR A 136 -7.78 -29.64 -16.17
N ASP A 137 -7.93 -29.82 -17.48
CA ASP A 137 -7.15 -29.08 -18.48
C ASP A 137 -7.44 -27.56 -18.47
N ASN A 138 -8.45 -27.12 -17.71
CA ASN A 138 -8.82 -25.71 -17.53
C ASN A 138 -8.12 -25.04 -16.33
N ASP A 139 -7.12 -25.69 -15.72
CA ASP A 139 -6.40 -25.10 -14.60
C ASP A 139 -5.62 -23.85 -15.04
N VAL A 140 -5.80 -22.75 -14.31
CA VAL A 140 -5.18 -21.44 -14.57
C VAL A 140 -4.42 -21.00 -13.32
N SER A 141 -3.18 -20.56 -13.48
CA SER A 141 -2.36 -20.01 -12.39
C SER A 141 -2.96 -18.75 -11.79
N GLY A 142 -2.75 -18.53 -10.50
CA GLY A 142 -3.11 -17.28 -9.83
C GLY A 142 -2.35 -16.09 -10.42
N THR A 143 -2.99 -14.92 -10.46
CA THR A 143 -2.44 -13.70 -11.06
C THR A 143 -2.69 -12.52 -10.13
N LEU A 144 -1.71 -11.63 -10.02
CA LEU A 144 -1.82 -10.34 -9.34
C LEU A 144 -1.48 -9.23 -10.34
N TRP A 145 -2.28 -8.18 -10.38
CA TRP A 145 -2.10 -7.05 -11.30
C TRP A 145 -1.38 -5.89 -10.64
N LYS A 146 -0.84 -4.99 -11.46
CA LYS A 146 -0.20 -3.75 -10.99
C LYS A 146 -1.21 -2.81 -10.35
N ARG A 147 -0.69 -1.87 -9.55
CA ARG A 147 -1.47 -0.81 -8.89
C ARG A 147 -2.32 -0.03 -9.90
N THR A 148 -3.58 0.17 -9.56
CA THR A 148 -4.54 1.01 -10.31
C THR A 148 -5.37 1.84 -9.34
N ASP A 149 -6.02 2.90 -9.84
CA ASP A 149 -6.99 3.64 -9.05
C ASP A 149 -8.18 2.73 -8.71
N LEU A 150 -8.72 2.87 -7.49
CA LEU A 150 -9.84 2.06 -7.05
C LEU A 150 -11.02 2.14 -8.04
N GLY A 151 -11.55 0.98 -8.43
CA GLY A 151 -12.64 0.84 -9.40
C GLY A 151 -12.22 0.76 -10.87
N THR A 152 -10.93 0.91 -11.21
CA THR A 152 -10.49 0.97 -12.62
C THR A 152 -10.14 -0.41 -13.21
N GLY A 153 -9.90 -1.42 -12.37
CA GLY A 153 -9.51 -2.76 -12.81
C GLY A 153 -8.05 -2.82 -13.31
N GLY A 154 -7.40 -3.96 -13.11
CA GLY A 154 -6.00 -4.17 -13.45
C GLY A 154 -5.80 -4.50 -14.92
N THR A 155 -5.02 -3.69 -15.64
CA THR A 155 -4.75 -3.89 -17.08
C THR A 155 -3.39 -4.52 -17.37
N SER A 156 -2.49 -4.52 -16.39
CA SER A 156 -1.15 -5.10 -16.53
C SER A 156 -0.82 -6.04 -15.38
N ILE A 157 -0.28 -7.20 -15.72
CA ILE A 157 0.08 -8.25 -14.75
C ILE A 157 1.37 -7.84 -14.03
N LEU A 158 1.36 -8.04 -12.71
CA LEU A 158 2.52 -7.86 -11.83
C LEU A 158 3.17 -9.21 -11.52
N PHE A 159 2.37 -10.26 -11.28
CA PHE A 159 2.79 -11.60 -10.92
C PHE A 159 1.82 -12.64 -11.50
N GLN A 160 2.33 -13.79 -11.94
CA GLN A 160 1.60 -14.94 -12.45
C GLN A 160 2.36 -16.24 -12.18
#